data_AF-A0A965HFJ6-F1
#
_entry.id   AF-A0A965HFJ6-F1
#
_cell.length_a   1.000
_cell.length_b   1.000
_cell.length_c   1.000
_cell.angle_alpha   90.00
_cell.angle_beta   90.00
_cell.angle_gamma   90.00
#
_symmetry.space_group_name_H-M   'P 1'
#
loop_
_entity.id
_entity.type
_entity.pdbx_description
1 polymer ?
#
loop_
_entity_poly.entity_id
_entity_poly.type
_entity_poly.pdbx_seq_one_letter_code
_entity_poly.pdbx_strand_id
1 'polypeptide(L)'
;MKNPLKTYTMIFLGLGIFCGSPILWASSEEILNQELQRRQVLAKPLDEALKNSNILAQQGNLLEAYNTLEKAYSAVSESIRQTSLGASVRFKLSELGARLAESASKKNHWPEARKRAIASLSYDPNCLLGQDILARSDEVMRRGAVGDEEVNPALTTK
;
A
#
# COMPACT_ATOMS: atom_id res chain seq x y z
N MET A 1 -2.32 77.98 59.78
CA MET A 1 -2.81 76.72 60.38
C MET A 1 -3.06 75.71 59.27
N LYS A 2 -2.39 74.54 59.35
CA LYS A 2 -2.71 73.21 58.79
C LYS A 2 -3.03 73.06 57.28
N ASN A 3 -2.09 72.44 56.56
CA ASN A 3 -2.38 71.50 55.45
C ASN A 3 -3.00 70.21 56.05
N PRO A 4 -3.72 69.37 55.27
CA PRO A 4 -3.02 68.34 54.50
C PRO A 4 -3.64 67.94 53.14
N LEU A 5 -2.72 67.58 52.22
CA LEU A 5 -2.74 66.43 51.31
C LEU A 5 -4.09 65.74 51.02
N LYS A 6 -4.46 65.71 49.73
CA LYS A 6 -4.98 64.49 49.08
C LYS A 6 -4.40 64.31 47.68
N THR A 7 -3.41 63.42 47.67
CA THR A 7 -2.95 62.51 46.61
C THR A 7 -4.09 61.98 45.73
N TYR A 8 -3.92 61.98 44.40
CA TYR A 8 -4.34 60.90 43.46
C TYR A 8 -3.63 61.15 42.12
N THR A 9 -2.43 60.60 41.94
CA THR A 9 -2.13 59.41 41.11
C THR A 9 -2.19 59.68 39.61
N MET A 10 -1.04 60.07 39.06
CA MET A 10 -0.68 59.86 37.66
C MET A 10 -0.79 58.38 37.32
N ILE A 11 -1.54 58.03 36.27
CA ILE A 11 -1.36 56.76 35.55
C ILE A 11 -0.70 57.11 34.21
N PHE A 12 0.63 57.01 34.20
CA PHE A 12 1.41 56.83 32.98
C PHE A 12 1.17 55.40 32.49
N LEU A 13 0.42 55.23 31.41
CA LEU A 13 0.32 53.95 30.71
C LEU A 13 1.49 53.83 29.74
N GLY A 14 2.64 53.43 30.27
CA GLY A 14 3.77 52.91 29.52
C GLY A 14 4.25 51.63 30.18
N LEU A 15 4.04 50.49 29.51
CA LEU A 15 4.66 49.15 29.65
C LEU A 15 3.66 48.18 28.98
N GLY A 16 4.02 47.23 28.13
CA GLY A 16 5.32 46.76 27.70
C GLY A 16 5.08 45.67 26.65
N ILE A 17 6.01 45.59 25.71
CA ILE A 17 6.22 44.45 24.82
C ILE A 17 6.31 43.19 25.69
N PHE A 18 5.45 42.19 25.48
CA PHE A 18 5.85 40.80 25.72
C PHE A 18 4.95 39.80 24.98
N CYS A 19 5.62 38.89 24.25
CA CYS A 19 5.07 37.74 23.52
C CYS A 19 4.25 38.02 22.26
N GLY A 20 4.85 38.74 21.31
CA GLY A 20 4.73 38.29 19.92
C GLY A 20 5.38 36.92 19.82
N SER A 21 4.58 35.86 19.90
CA SER A 21 5.04 34.53 19.48
C SER A 21 5.60 34.69 18.06
N PRO A 22 6.84 34.25 17.76
CA PRO A 22 7.19 34.05 16.38
C PRO A 22 6.27 32.91 15.93
N ILE A 23 5.17 33.27 15.27
CA ILE A 23 4.57 32.37 14.31
C ILE A 23 5.73 32.12 13.36
N LEU A 24 6.36 30.95 13.49
CA LEU A 24 7.30 30.43 12.51
C LEU A 24 6.48 30.28 11.22
N TRP A 25 6.42 31.35 10.43
CA TRP A 25 5.96 31.32 9.05
C TRP A 25 7.04 30.55 8.29
N ALA A 26 7.07 29.23 8.44
CA ALA A 26 7.72 28.38 7.47
C ALA A 26 7.09 28.71 6.11
N SER A 27 7.92 28.98 5.11
CA SER A 27 7.41 29.28 3.77
C SER A 27 6.60 28.09 3.27
N SER A 28 5.56 28.34 2.45
CA SER A 28 4.77 27.26 1.87
C SER A 28 5.63 26.25 1.12
N GLU A 29 6.76 26.67 0.56
CA GLU A 29 7.74 25.82 -0.10
C GLU A 29 8.47 24.91 0.89
N GLU A 30 8.82 25.41 2.07
CA GLU A 30 9.51 24.64 3.11
C GLU A 30 8.60 23.57 3.73
N ILE A 31 7.32 23.87 3.93
CA ILE A 31 6.31 22.89 4.38
C ILE A 31 6.12 21.79 3.33
N LEU A 32 6.05 22.15 2.04
CA LEU A 32 5.92 21.19 0.95
C LEU A 32 7.17 20.31 0.83
N ASN A 33 8.35 20.89 0.92
CA ASN A 33 9.61 20.14 0.88
C ASN A 33 9.73 19.17 2.05
N GLN A 34 9.35 19.60 3.26
CA GLN A 34 9.35 18.75 4.44
C GLN A 34 8.37 17.58 4.30
N GLU A 35 7.16 17.82 3.77
CA GLU A 35 6.17 16.78 3.53
C GLU A 35 6.60 15.80 2.43
N LEU A 36 7.23 16.29 1.35
CA LEU A 36 7.80 15.44 0.31
C LEU A 36 8.92 14.55 0.83
N GLN A 37 9.84 15.11 1.62
CA GLN A 37 10.91 14.34 2.27
C GLN A 37 10.33 13.28 3.22
N ARG A 38 9.32 13.66 4.02
CA ARG A 38 8.62 12.73 4.91
C ARG A 38 8.03 11.56 4.12
N ARG A 39 7.36 11.83 3.00
CA ARG A 39 6.78 10.79 2.14
C ARG A 39 7.84 9.90 1.51
N GLN A 40 8.96 10.45 1.06
CA GLN A 40 10.08 9.65 0.54
C GLN A 40 10.62 8.69 1.59
N VAL A 41 10.84 9.16 2.82
CA VAL A 41 11.33 8.32 3.92
C VAL A 41 10.34 7.20 4.24
N LEU A 42 9.04 7.51 4.28
CA LEU A 42 8.00 6.52 4.55
C LEU A 42 7.79 5.53 3.39
N ALA A 43 8.09 5.93 2.14
CA ALA A 43 7.98 5.09 0.96
C ALA A 43 9.20 4.16 0.76
N LYS A 44 10.35 4.47 1.37
CA LYS A 44 11.59 3.72 1.19
C LYS A 44 11.46 2.21 1.46
N PRO A 45 10.80 1.75 2.54
CA PRO A 45 10.62 0.31 2.77
C PRO A 45 9.81 -0.39 1.67
N LEU A 46 8.86 0.32 1.05
CA LEU A 46 8.05 -0.21 -0.04
C LEU A 46 8.86 -0.32 -1.34
N ASP A 47 9.70 0.67 -1.63
CA ASP A 47 10.60 0.64 -2.78
C ASP A 47 11.63 -0.49 -2.67
N GLU A 48 12.21 -0.67 -1.47
CA GLU A 48 13.12 -1.79 -1.18
C GLU A 48 12.43 -3.15 -1.31
N ALA A 49 11.20 -3.29 -0.78
CA ALA A 49 10.42 -4.51 -0.92
C ALA A 49 10.08 -4.83 -2.38
N LEU A 50 9.79 -3.82 -3.20
CA LEU A 50 9.56 -4.00 -4.64
C LEU A 50 10.82 -4.51 -5.36
N LYS A 51 11.98 -3.93 -5.07
CA LYS A 51 13.26 -4.38 -5.61
C LYS A 51 13.58 -5.83 -5.20
N ASN A 52 13.44 -6.14 -3.92
CA ASN A 52 13.69 -7.49 -3.40
C ASN A 52 12.71 -8.51 -3.98
N SER A 53 11.44 -8.16 -4.11
CA SER A 53 10.43 -9.00 -4.75
C SER A 53 10.77 -9.31 -6.21
N ASN A 54 11.26 -8.32 -6.98
CA ASN A 54 11.71 -8.55 -8.35
C ASN A 54 12.88 -9.54 -8.42
N ILE A 55 13.87 -9.41 -7.52
CA ILE A 55 15.01 -10.32 -7.45
C ILE A 55 14.54 -11.75 -7.13
N LEU A 56 13.70 -11.91 -6.11
CA LEU A 56 13.13 -13.21 -5.72
C LEU A 56 12.33 -13.84 -6.87
N ALA A 57 11.52 -13.05 -7.58
CA ALA A 57 10.73 -13.52 -8.69
C ALA A 57 11.59 -13.97 -9.89
N GLN A 58 12.71 -13.30 -10.15
CA GLN A 58 13.70 -13.70 -11.16
C GLN A 58 14.42 -15.00 -10.79
N GLN A 59 14.63 -15.24 -9.49
CA GLN A 59 15.18 -16.49 -8.96
C GLN A 59 14.15 -17.65 -8.94
N GLY A 60 12.92 -17.40 -9.38
CA GLY A 60 11.83 -18.39 -9.39
C GLY A 60 11.08 -18.52 -8.07
N ASN A 61 11.45 -17.74 -7.04
CA ASN A 61 10.82 -17.77 -5.73
C ASN A 61 9.60 -16.84 -5.68
N LEU A 62 8.55 -17.21 -6.44
CA LEU A 62 7.37 -16.37 -6.63
C LEU A 62 6.54 -16.17 -5.36
N LEU A 63 6.45 -17.19 -4.51
CA LEU A 63 5.65 -17.11 -3.29
C LEU A 63 6.30 -16.15 -2.28
N GLU A 64 7.62 -16.25 -2.09
CA GLU A 64 8.33 -15.34 -1.20
C GLU A 64 8.35 -13.91 -1.76
N ALA A 65 8.51 -13.76 -3.08
CA ALA A 65 8.41 -12.46 -3.75
C ALA A 65 7.05 -11.79 -3.50
N TYR A 66 5.96 -12.54 -3.66
CA TYR A 66 4.60 -12.05 -3.44
C TYR A 66 4.38 -11.67 -1.97
N ASN A 67 4.69 -12.58 -1.03
CA ASN A 67 4.44 -12.37 0.39
C ASN A 67 5.25 -11.19 0.96
N THR A 68 6.51 -11.05 0.53
CA THR A 68 7.38 -9.92 0.94
C THR A 68 6.79 -8.59 0.50
N LEU A 69 6.33 -8.52 -0.75
CA LEU A 69 5.76 -7.31 -1.32
C LEU A 69 4.39 -6.98 -0.71
N GLU A 70 3.53 -7.97 -0.53
CA GLU A 70 2.19 -7.81 0.04
C GLU A 70 2.26 -7.32 1.49
N LYS A 71 3.20 -7.87 2.27
CA LYS A 71 3.44 -7.43 3.66
C LYS A 71 3.88 -5.97 3.71
N ALA A 72 4.81 -5.56 2.85
CA ALA A 72 5.26 -4.17 2.78
C ALA A 72 4.13 -3.23 2.31
N TYR A 73 3.37 -3.64 1.30
CA TYR A 73 2.25 -2.86 0.77
C TYR A 73 1.09 -2.69 1.76
N SER A 74 0.83 -3.72 2.57
CA SER A 74 -0.21 -3.66 3.61
C SER A 74 0.20 -2.77 4.79
N ALA A 75 1.51 -2.63 5.04
CA ALA A 75 2.06 -1.85 6.15
C ALA A 75 2.17 -0.33 5.86
N VAL A 76 2.12 0.10 4.59
CA VAL A 76 2.18 1.52 4.24
C VAL A 76 0.82 2.21 4.38
N SER A 77 0.85 3.54 4.59
CA SER A 77 -0.35 4.36 4.65
C SER A 77 -1.03 4.48 3.28
N GLU A 78 -2.33 4.79 3.31
CA GLU A 78 -3.13 4.99 2.09
C GLU A 78 -2.54 6.08 1.18
N SER A 79 -2.01 7.15 1.77
CA SER A 79 -1.34 8.22 1.03
C SER A 79 -0.17 7.74 0.17
N ILE A 80 0.56 6.71 0.61
CA ILE A 80 1.66 6.10 -0.17
C ILE A 80 1.10 5.12 -1.21
N ARG A 81 0.03 4.38 -0.89
CA ARG A 81 -0.62 3.45 -1.83
C ARG A 81 -1.22 4.16 -3.05
N GLN A 82 -1.63 5.40 -2.91
CA GLN A 82 -2.16 6.23 -4.01
C GLN A 82 -1.06 6.92 -4.85
N THR A 83 0.22 6.73 -4.52
CA THR A 83 1.33 7.25 -5.33
C THR A 83 1.60 6.36 -6.56
N SER A 84 2.45 6.85 -7.47
CA SER A 84 2.97 6.06 -8.59
C SER A 84 3.70 4.79 -8.12
N LEU A 85 4.45 4.86 -7.00
CA LEU A 85 5.09 3.68 -6.40
C LEU A 85 4.02 2.66 -5.95
N GLY A 86 2.96 3.11 -5.27
CA GLY A 86 1.85 2.26 -4.88
C GLY A 86 1.15 1.60 -6.07
N ALA A 87 0.97 2.34 -7.18
CA ALA A 87 0.47 1.78 -8.43
C ALA A 87 1.39 0.69 -9.01
N SER A 88 2.70 0.94 -9.08
CA SER A 88 3.69 -0.06 -9.53
C SER A 88 3.68 -1.32 -8.67
N VAL A 89 3.53 -1.17 -7.35
CA VAL A 89 3.44 -2.31 -6.42
C VAL A 89 2.14 -3.09 -6.63
N ARG A 90 0.99 -2.43 -6.79
CA ARG A 90 -0.28 -3.12 -7.12
C ARG A 90 -0.17 -3.92 -8.41
N PHE A 91 0.38 -3.30 -9.46
CA PHE A 91 0.62 -4.00 -10.73
C PHE A 91 1.51 -5.23 -10.54
N LYS A 92 2.62 -5.09 -9.79
CA LYS A 92 3.52 -6.22 -9.52
C LYS A 92 2.87 -7.31 -8.67
N LEU A 93 2.08 -6.95 -7.66
CA LEU A 93 1.31 -7.90 -6.86
C LEU A 93 0.29 -8.66 -7.71
N SER A 94 -0.39 -7.97 -8.62
CA SER A 94 -1.28 -8.60 -9.58
C SER A 94 -0.53 -9.60 -10.47
N GLU A 95 0.59 -9.20 -11.05
CA GLU A 95 1.43 -10.07 -11.90
C GLU A 95 1.89 -11.33 -11.15
N LEU A 96 2.46 -11.17 -9.96
CA LEU A 96 2.94 -12.28 -9.13
C LEU A 96 1.79 -13.19 -8.70
N GLY A 97 0.65 -12.63 -8.28
CA GLY A 97 -0.55 -13.37 -7.93
C GLY A 97 -1.07 -14.22 -9.09
N ALA A 98 -1.09 -13.67 -10.30
CA ALA A 98 -1.52 -14.38 -11.51
C ALA A 98 -0.55 -15.52 -11.86
N ARG A 99 0.76 -15.32 -11.71
CA ARG A 99 1.76 -16.38 -11.92
C ARG A 99 1.66 -17.49 -10.87
N LEU A 100 1.35 -17.16 -9.61
CA LEU A 100 1.06 -18.15 -8.58
C LEU A 100 -0.21 -18.94 -8.90
N ALA A 101 -1.26 -18.27 -9.37
CA ALA A 101 -2.47 -18.91 -9.85
C ALA A 101 -2.19 -19.86 -11.02
N GLU A 102 -1.32 -19.45 -11.94
CA GLU A 102 -0.93 -20.26 -13.11
C GLU A 102 -0.21 -21.52 -12.65
N SER A 103 0.76 -21.38 -11.73
CA SER A 103 1.49 -22.51 -11.15
C SER A 103 0.55 -23.50 -10.44
N ALA A 104 -0.44 -23.00 -9.69
CA ALA A 104 -1.45 -23.84 -9.06
C ALA A 104 -2.34 -24.56 -10.10
N SER A 105 -2.76 -23.88 -11.17
CA SER A 105 -3.56 -24.47 -12.24
C SER A 105 -2.81 -25.58 -12.98
N LYS A 106 -1.50 -25.41 -13.23
CA LYS A 106 -0.63 -26.42 -13.85
C LYS A 106 -0.50 -27.70 -13.01
N LYS A 107 -0.75 -27.59 -11.70
CA LYS A 107 -0.78 -28.71 -10.74
C LYS A 107 -2.20 -29.22 -10.47
N ASN A 108 -3.20 -28.77 -11.22
CA ASN A 108 -4.62 -29.09 -11.00
C ASN A 108 -5.16 -28.67 -9.62
N HIS A 109 -4.50 -27.76 -8.91
CA HIS A 109 -4.97 -27.22 -7.63
C HIS A 109 -5.96 -26.07 -7.86
N TRP A 110 -7.13 -26.38 -8.44
CA TRP A 110 -8.09 -25.38 -8.92
C TRP A 110 -8.65 -24.42 -7.85
N PRO A 111 -8.95 -24.86 -6.61
CA PRO A 111 -9.38 -23.94 -5.56
C PRO A 111 -8.31 -22.88 -5.21
N GLU A 112 -7.04 -23.28 -5.12
CA GLU A 112 -5.93 -22.36 -4.87
C GLU A 112 -5.68 -21.46 -6.10
N ALA A 113 -5.75 -22.01 -7.31
CA ALA A 113 -5.65 -21.23 -8.54
C ALA A 113 -6.71 -20.13 -8.61
N ARG A 114 -7.98 -20.46 -8.31
CA ARG A 114 -9.09 -19.51 -8.22
C ARG A 114 -8.81 -18.43 -7.19
N LYS A 115 -8.42 -18.82 -5.97
CA LYS A 115 -8.13 -17.89 -4.88
C LYS A 115 -7.04 -16.88 -5.27
N ARG A 116 -5.95 -17.36 -5.87
CA ARG A 116 -4.83 -16.52 -6.33
C ARG A 116 -5.22 -15.62 -7.50
N ALA A 117 -6.03 -16.11 -8.43
CA ALA A 117 -6.54 -15.32 -9.55
C ALA A 117 -7.43 -14.16 -9.04
N ILE A 118 -8.34 -14.42 -8.10
CA ILE A 118 -9.17 -13.38 -7.47
C ILE A 118 -8.29 -12.35 -6.74
N ALA A 119 -7.29 -12.82 -5.98
CA ALA A 119 -6.36 -11.92 -5.30
C ALA A 119 -5.54 -11.06 -6.28
N SER A 120 -5.16 -11.60 -7.43
CA SER A 120 -4.48 -10.84 -8.48
C SER A 120 -5.38 -9.74 -9.06
N LEU A 121 -6.66 -10.07 -9.31
CA LEU A 121 -7.64 -9.15 -9.89
C LEU A 121 -8.12 -8.06 -8.92
N SER A 122 -7.97 -8.26 -7.61
CA SER A 122 -8.26 -7.21 -6.63
C SER A 122 -7.24 -6.06 -6.69
N TYR A 123 -6.02 -6.32 -7.18
CA TYR A 123 -4.99 -5.30 -7.40
C TYR A 123 -5.04 -4.68 -8.80
N ASP A 124 -5.30 -5.48 -9.84
CA ASP A 124 -5.50 -5.02 -11.21
C ASP A 124 -6.62 -5.84 -11.90
N PRO A 125 -7.82 -5.26 -12.06
CA PRO A 125 -8.94 -5.93 -12.73
C PRO A 125 -8.67 -6.30 -14.19
N ASN A 126 -7.69 -5.66 -14.84
CA ASN A 126 -7.35 -5.90 -16.25
C ASN A 126 -6.25 -6.95 -16.44
N CYS A 127 -5.82 -7.63 -15.37
CA CYS A 127 -4.82 -8.68 -15.47
C CYS A 127 -5.35 -9.87 -16.28
N LEU A 128 -4.99 -9.94 -17.57
CA LEU A 128 -5.48 -10.95 -18.52
C LEU A 128 -5.21 -12.39 -18.04
N LEU A 129 -4.03 -12.64 -17.46
CA LEU A 129 -3.68 -13.96 -16.92
C LEU A 129 -4.58 -14.33 -15.73
N GLY A 130 -4.87 -13.38 -14.84
CA GLY A 130 -5.79 -13.58 -13.71
C GLY A 130 -7.21 -13.87 -14.20
N GLN A 131 -7.71 -13.13 -15.19
CA GLN A 131 -9.04 -13.34 -15.78
C GLN A 131 -9.16 -14.72 -16.43
N ASP A 132 -8.16 -15.11 -17.23
CA ASP A 132 -8.15 -16.41 -17.90
C ASP A 132 -8.13 -17.58 -16.91
N ILE A 133 -7.29 -17.52 -15.86
CA ILE A 133 -7.23 -18.57 -14.85
C ILE A 133 -8.53 -18.63 -14.04
N LEU A 134 -9.12 -17.47 -13.70
CA LEU A 134 -10.39 -17.43 -13.00
C LEU A 134 -11.48 -18.11 -13.83
N ALA A 135 -11.63 -17.76 -15.11
CA ALA A 135 -12.61 -18.36 -16.00
C ALA A 135 -12.42 -19.89 -16.13
N ARG A 136 -11.17 -20.35 -16.30
CA ARG A 136 -10.86 -21.79 -16.34
C ARG A 136 -11.19 -22.49 -15.02
N SER A 137 -10.86 -21.86 -13.89
CA SER A 137 -11.14 -22.43 -12.57
C SER A 137 -12.65 -22.54 -12.30
N ASP A 138 -13.44 -21.54 -12.71
CA ASP A 138 -14.89 -21.53 -12.58
C ASP A 138 -15.51 -22.68 -13.38
N GLU A 139 -15.03 -22.90 -14.60
CA GLU A 139 -15.50 -24.00 -15.44
C GLU A 139 -15.15 -25.37 -14.86
N VAL A 140 -13.93 -25.56 -14.37
CA VAL A 140 -13.51 -26.84 -13.78
C VAL A 140 -14.26 -27.13 -12.47
N MET A 141 -14.42 -26.13 -11.61
CA MET A 141 -15.14 -26.28 -10.34
C MET A 141 -16.63 -26.53 -10.58
N ARG A 142 -17.24 -25.89 -11.59
CA ARG A 142 -18.64 -26.15 -12.00
C ARG A 142 -18.87 -27.60 -12.45
N ARG A 143 -17.84 -28.26 -13.01
CA ARG A 143 -17.88 -29.66 -13.44
C ARG A 143 -17.66 -30.67 -12.29
N GLY A 144 -17.43 -30.22 -11.05
CA GLY A 144 -17.40 -31.08 -9.87
C GLY A 144 -16.02 -31.27 -9.20
N ALA A 145 -15.03 -30.42 -9.47
CA ALA A 145 -13.81 -30.40 -8.66
C ALA A 145 -14.10 -29.75 -7.29
N VAL A 146 -14.53 -30.54 -6.31
CA VAL A 146 -14.61 -30.12 -4.90
C VAL A 146 -13.19 -30.12 -4.34
N GLY A 147 -12.83 -29.07 -3.59
CA GLY A 147 -11.52 -28.95 -2.97
C GLY A 147 -11.26 -30.10 -2.01
N ASP A 148 -10.20 -30.86 -2.30
CA ASP A 148 -9.67 -32.04 -1.60
C ASP A 148 -9.81 -33.39 -2.33
N GLU A 149 -10.41 -33.45 -3.51
CA GLU A 149 -10.33 -34.64 -4.39
C GLU A 149 -9.39 -34.42 -5.58
N GLU A 150 -8.53 -35.42 -5.84
CA GLU A 150 -7.71 -35.50 -7.04
C GLU A 150 -8.63 -35.46 -8.26
N VAL A 151 -8.48 -34.41 -9.09
CA VAL A 151 -9.36 -34.16 -10.25
C VAL A 151 -9.37 -35.40 -11.13
N ASN A 152 -10.55 -36.02 -11.30
CA ASN A 152 -10.71 -37.21 -12.13
C ASN A 152 -10.15 -36.93 -13.55
N PRO A 153 -9.10 -37.67 -14.01
CA PRO A 153 -8.47 -37.42 -15.30
C PRO A 153 -9.39 -37.67 -16.50
N ALA A 154 -10.56 -38.27 -16.30
CA ALA A 154 -11.60 -38.37 -17.34
C ALA A 154 -12.29 -37.02 -17.66
N LEU A 155 -12.13 -36.00 -16.82
CA LEU A 155 -12.77 -34.68 -16.98
C LEU A 155 -11.83 -33.60 -17.53
N THR A 156 -10.53 -33.91 -17.68
CA THR A 156 -9.57 -33.06 -18.40
C THR A 156 -9.61 -33.41 -19.89
N THR A 157 -10.36 -32.64 -20.68
CA THR A 157 -10.28 -32.69 -22.15
C THR A 157 -8.89 -32.27 -22.60
N LYS A 158 -8.25 -33.13 -23.43
CA LYS A 158 -6.98 -32.88 -24.13
C LYS A 158 -7.03 -31.64 -25.01
#